data_AF-A0A451CQB8-F1
#
_entry.id   AF-A0A451CQB8-F1
#
_cell.length_a   1.000
_cell.length_b   1.000
_cell.length_c   1.000
_cell.angle_alpha   90.00
_cell.angle_beta   90.00
_cell.angle_gamma   90.00
#
_symmetry.space_group_name_H-M   'P 1'
#
loop_
_entity.id
_entity.type
_entity.pdbx_description
1 polymer ?
#
loop_
_entity_poly.entity_id
_entity_poly.type
_entity_poly.pdbx_seq_one_letter_code
_entity_poly.pdbx_strand_id
1 'polypeptide(L)'
;MVSELKRSCTSEIGNGFLYTLAPEITAELTGTVTKTYNGNNTAILDDSNYNIVDGVVAGDTVTLDLSGSYDGEDGKDVGTNKSVTVDEISIDTQTSTSEAGNEVAVYGYQMSATASGTITGEITAKAITATGIVAADKVYDSDDEASLSGGVITGGSTTDTDNLFIEGDDVALDISTATGTFGDEHVGTHGVTVEDLALTGTDADNYTITDASNASATISKASLTVSYTAAGKTYDSTTGVTVTNSEGWISGDDISVSESASFDNDHAGLQGVTITGITLAGDDAENYDYNTTATTSATIAQAPLTITYSADGKTYDSTTGVTVTNSEGWISGDDISVSES
;
A
#
# COMPACT_ATOMS: atom_id res chain seq x y z
N MET A 1 -66.84 15.52 22.43
CA MET A 1 -68.20 15.38 21.87
C MET A 1 -68.06 14.54 20.61
N VAL A 2 -68.84 13.47 20.50
CA VAL A 2 -68.85 12.55 19.37
C VAL A 2 -69.13 13.37 18.09
N SER A 3 -68.15 13.51 17.19
CA SER A 3 -68.43 14.04 15.86
C SER A 3 -69.25 12.98 15.13
N GLU A 4 -70.47 13.31 14.75
CA GLU A 4 -71.30 12.39 13.97
C GLU A 4 -70.67 12.18 12.60
N LEU A 5 -70.22 10.96 12.34
CA LEU A 5 -69.77 10.48 11.05
C LEU A 5 -70.94 10.45 10.06
N LYS A 6 -71.25 11.57 9.40
CA LYS A 6 -72.16 11.53 8.24
C LYS A 6 -71.41 11.04 7.01
N ARG A 7 -71.40 9.72 6.84
CA ARG A 7 -70.98 9.02 5.61
C ARG A 7 -71.90 9.43 4.45
N SER A 8 -71.58 10.52 3.76
CA SER A 8 -72.24 10.87 2.51
C SER A 8 -71.48 10.26 1.35
N CYS A 9 -71.99 9.17 0.78
CA CYS A 9 -71.48 8.63 -0.48
C CYS A 9 -71.97 9.55 -1.61
N THR A 10 -71.11 10.47 -2.07
CA THR A 10 -71.40 11.26 -3.28
C THR A 10 -70.97 10.47 -4.50
N SER A 11 -71.96 9.85 -5.14
CA SER A 11 -71.90 9.42 -6.53
C SER A 11 -71.59 10.63 -7.43
N GLU A 12 -70.32 10.77 -7.83
CA GLU A 12 -69.87 10.98 -9.21
C GLU A 12 -68.32 10.98 -9.18
N ILE A 13 -67.73 9.89 -9.67
CA ILE A 13 -66.31 9.63 -9.95
C ILE A 13 -65.30 9.46 -8.77
N GLY A 14 -65.71 9.51 -7.49
CA GLY A 14 -64.79 9.25 -6.35
C GLY A 14 -65.38 8.36 -5.24
N ASN A 15 -64.71 7.26 -4.89
CA ASN A 15 -65.10 6.34 -3.81
C ASN A 15 -64.41 6.74 -2.48
N GLY A 16 -64.87 7.80 -1.80
CA GLY A 16 -64.25 8.28 -0.55
C GLY A 16 -65.23 8.78 0.51
N PHE A 17 -64.75 8.94 1.74
CA PHE A 17 -65.47 9.57 2.85
C PHE A 17 -65.04 11.03 3.01
N LEU A 18 -65.98 11.94 3.30
CA LEU A 18 -65.68 13.35 3.61
C LEU A 18 -66.24 13.71 4.98
N TYR A 19 -65.40 14.27 5.84
CA TYR A 19 -65.84 14.78 7.14
C TYR A 19 -66.62 16.09 7.00
N THR A 20 -67.81 16.15 7.60
CA THR A 20 -68.66 17.37 7.60
C THR A 20 -68.18 18.43 8.58
N LEU A 21 -67.42 18.02 9.60
CA LEU A 21 -66.63 18.88 10.48
C LEU A 21 -65.20 18.35 10.45
N ALA A 22 -64.26 19.17 9.98
CA ALA A 22 -62.87 18.79 9.80
C ALA A 22 -62.24 18.35 11.13
N PRO A 23 -61.74 17.11 11.27
CA PRO A 23 -60.91 16.75 12.40
C PRO A 23 -59.57 17.48 12.31
N GLU A 24 -59.11 18.05 13.41
CA GLU A 24 -57.80 18.67 13.51
C GLU A 24 -56.78 17.67 14.04
N ILE A 25 -55.65 17.50 13.34
CA ILE A 25 -54.54 16.64 13.78
C ILE A 25 -53.38 17.48 14.34
N THR A 26 -52.68 16.92 15.33
CA THR A 26 -51.47 17.48 15.91
C THR A 26 -50.33 16.50 15.73
N ALA A 27 -49.19 16.97 15.22
CA ALA A 27 -47.99 16.17 15.02
C ALA A 27 -46.79 16.81 15.74
N GLU A 28 -45.89 15.97 16.23
CA GLU A 28 -44.61 16.36 16.82
C GLU A 28 -43.47 15.81 15.98
N LEU A 29 -42.41 16.59 15.80
CA LEU A 29 -41.20 16.13 15.12
C LEU A 29 -40.40 15.20 16.02
N THR A 30 -39.78 14.18 15.43
CA THR A 30 -38.99 13.18 16.15
C THR A 30 -37.87 12.61 15.27
N GLY A 31 -37.05 11.74 15.87
CA GLY A 31 -36.02 11.01 15.16
C GLY A 31 -34.84 11.87 14.70
N THR A 32 -34.09 11.33 13.74
CA THR A 32 -32.93 11.95 13.10
C THR A 32 -33.00 11.76 11.60
N VAL A 33 -32.32 12.62 10.84
CA VAL A 33 -32.15 12.47 9.39
C VAL A 33 -30.69 12.30 9.03
N THR A 34 -30.42 11.45 8.04
CA THR A 34 -29.06 11.22 7.55
C THR A 34 -29.06 11.23 6.04
N LYS A 35 -28.05 11.85 5.44
CA LYS A 35 -27.76 11.73 4.01
C LYS A 35 -26.25 11.71 3.76
N THR A 36 -25.84 11.22 2.61
CA THR A 36 -24.49 11.44 2.10
C THR A 36 -24.41 12.83 1.47
N TYR A 37 -23.26 13.50 1.61
CA TYR A 37 -22.98 14.80 1.01
C TYR A 37 -23.33 14.80 -0.48
N ASN A 38 -24.12 15.80 -0.90
CA ASN A 38 -24.64 15.93 -2.26
C ASN A 38 -24.65 17.40 -2.75
N GLY A 39 -23.88 18.27 -2.11
CA GLY A 39 -23.74 19.69 -2.51
C GLY A 39 -24.93 20.59 -2.20
N ASN A 40 -25.98 20.10 -1.53
CA ASN A 40 -27.12 20.91 -1.11
C ASN A 40 -27.45 20.72 0.37
N ASN A 41 -28.29 21.58 0.91
CA ASN A 41 -28.75 21.51 2.30
C ASN A 41 -30.16 20.91 2.46
N THR A 42 -30.76 20.32 1.43
CA THR A 42 -32.11 19.71 1.56
C THR A 42 -32.04 18.46 2.43
N ALA A 43 -32.97 18.32 3.38
CA ALA A 43 -33.12 17.13 4.21
C ALA A 43 -34.04 16.10 3.55
N ILE A 44 -33.74 14.82 3.77
CA ILE A 44 -34.61 13.71 3.37
C ILE A 44 -35.41 13.32 4.61
N LEU A 45 -36.70 13.64 4.61
CA LEU A 45 -37.62 13.40 5.71
C LEU A 45 -38.60 12.29 5.32
N ASP A 46 -38.93 11.42 6.27
CA ASP A 46 -39.90 10.34 6.07
C ASP A 46 -40.82 10.16 7.30
N ASP A 47 -41.65 9.11 7.27
CA ASP A 47 -42.60 8.79 8.35
C ASP A 47 -41.96 8.55 9.72
N SER A 48 -40.64 8.34 9.78
CA SER A 48 -39.90 8.24 11.06
C SER A 48 -39.63 9.60 11.70
N ASN A 49 -39.82 10.71 10.97
CA ASN A 49 -39.47 12.06 11.44
C ASN A 49 -40.63 12.82 12.08
N TYR A 50 -41.82 12.22 12.15
CA TYR A 50 -42.95 12.77 12.88
C TYR A 50 -43.70 11.70 13.68
N ASN A 51 -44.48 12.16 14.64
CA ASN A 51 -45.47 11.36 15.33
C ASN A 51 -46.78 12.15 15.41
N ILE A 52 -47.87 11.59 14.91
CA ILE A 52 -49.20 12.19 15.08
C ILE A 52 -49.69 11.86 16.49
N VAL A 53 -49.75 12.87 17.35
CA VAL A 53 -50.03 12.71 18.78
C VAL A 53 -51.52 12.83 19.13
N ASP A 54 -52.32 13.47 18.27
CA ASP A 54 -53.76 13.61 18.47
C ASP A 54 -54.53 13.88 17.16
N GLY A 55 -55.84 13.65 17.18
CA GLY A 55 -56.79 14.11 16.16
C GLY A 55 -57.20 13.10 15.09
N VAL A 56 -56.50 11.97 14.98
CA VAL A 56 -56.86 10.90 14.03
C VAL A 56 -58.07 10.12 14.55
N VAL A 57 -59.11 9.98 13.71
CA VAL A 57 -60.31 9.23 14.05
C VAL A 57 -60.03 7.72 14.00
N ALA A 58 -60.54 6.97 14.97
CA ALA A 58 -60.31 5.54 15.07
C ALA A 58 -60.71 4.78 13.79
N GLY A 59 -59.76 4.02 13.21
CA GLY A 59 -59.93 3.28 11.97
C GLY A 59 -59.42 3.99 10.71
N ASP A 60 -59.05 5.27 10.85
CA ASP A 60 -58.39 6.03 9.79
C ASP A 60 -56.86 6.01 9.96
N THR A 61 -56.17 6.20 8.84
CA THR A 61 -54.72 6.39 8.74
C THR A 61 -54.46 7.72 8.07
N VAL A 62 -53.54 8.50 8.60
CA VAL A 62 -53.09 9.77 8.03
C VAL A 62 -51.57 9.76 7.97
N THR A 63 -50.99 10.11 6.83
CA THR A 63 -49.55 10.35 6.66
C THR A 63 -49.29 11.81 6.37
N LEU A 64 -48.08 12.27 6.68
CA LEU A 64 -47.65 13.65 6.47
C LEU A 64 -46.50 13.70 5.46
N ASP A 65 -46.51 14.74 4.62
CA ASP A 65 -45.35 15.13 3.81
C ASP A 65 -44.62 16.26 4.53
N LEU A 66 -43.31 16.13 4.65
CA LEU A 66 -42.43 17.04 5.38
C LEU A 66 -41.37 17.57 4.42
N SER A 67 -41.14 18.88 4.46
CA SER A 67 -39.98 19.49 3.81
C SER A 67 -39.13 20.28 4.80
N GLY A 68 -37.82 20.21 4.62
CA GLY A 68 -36.87 20.84 5.52
C GLY A 68 -35.46 20.90 4.95
N SER A 69 -34.61 21.67 5.63
CA SER A 69 -33.23 21.87 5.25
C SER A 69 -32.30 21.91 6.45
N TYR A 70 -31.05 21.51 6.24
CA TYR A 70 -29.97 21.66 7.18
C TYR A 70 -29.59 23.14 7.32
N ASP A 71 -29.48 23.58 8.57
CA ASP A 71 -29.36 25.00 8.90
C ASP A 71 -27.93 25.53 8.75
N GLY A 72 -27.83 26.84 8.52
CA GLY A 72 -26.57 27.59 8.56
C GLY A 72 -25.82 27.67 7.22
N GLU A 73 -24.72 28.42 7.24
CA GLU A 73 -23.84 28.58 6.07
C GLU A 73 -23.19 27.23 5.67
N ASP A 74 -22.84 26.42 6.67
CA ASP A 74 -22.28 25.07 6.50
C ASP A 74 -23.40 24.00 6.40
N GLY A 75 -24.64 24.39 6.12
CA GLY A 75 -25.79 23.47 6.12
C GLY A 75 -25.65 22.33 5.11
N LYS A 76 -24.93 22.57 4.01
CA LYS A 76 -24.64 21.54 3.00
C LYS A 76 -23.51 20.58 3.42
N ASP A 77 -22.64 21.00 4.34
CA ASP A 77 -21.37 20.32 4.60
C ASP A 77 -21.51 19.17 5.60
N VAL A 78 -20.59 18.22 5.51
CA VAL A 78 -20.48 17.04 6.38
C VAL A 78 -20.46 17.44 7.84
N GLY A 79 -21.11 16.63 8.67
CA GLY A 79 -21.12 16.85 10.10
C GLY A 79 -22.18 16.04 10.83
N THR A 80 -21.94 15.84 12.11
CA THR A 80 -22.87 15.21 13.04
C THR A 80 -23.63 16.26 13.85
N ASN A 81 -24.76 15.87 14.41
CA ASN A 81 -25.58 16.73 15.28
C ASN A 81 -25.98 18.07 14.65
N LYS A 82 -26.12 18.10 13.31
CA LYS A 82 -26.56 19.29 12.58
C LYS A 82 -28.02 19.60 12.93
N SER A 83 -28.40 20.87 12.90
CA SER A 83 -29.80 21.27 13.04
C SER A 83 -30.48 21.21 11.67
N VAL A 84 -31.69 20.66 11.63
CA VAL A 84 -32.53 20.61 10.43
C VAL A 84 -33.86 21.27 10.74
N THR A 85 -34.12 22.40 10.11
CA THR A 85 -35.43 23.06 10.19
C THR A 85 -36.40 22.37 9.24
N VAL A 86 -37.56 21.97 9.77
CA VAL A 86 -38.73 21.52 9.01
C VAL A 86 -39.65 22.71 8.84
N ASP A 87 -39.75 23.21 7.61
CA ASP A 87 -40.44 24.46 7.26
C ASP A 87 -41.90 24.22 6.87
N GLU A 88 -42.22 23.03 6.34
CA GLU A 88 -43.56 22.68 5.90
C GLU A 88 -43.91 21.25 6.33
N ILE A 89 -45.08 21.12 6.96
CA ILE A 89 -45.73 19.83 7.27
C ILE A 89 -47.13 19.89 6.68
N SER A 90 -47.41 18.99 5.76
CA SER A 90 -48.70 18.90 5.08
C SER A 90 -49.26 17.48 5.17
N ILE A 91 -50.56 17.34 4.97
CA ILE A 91 -51.19 16.02 4.94
C ILE A 91 -50.96 15.42 3.56
N ASP A 92 -50.29 14.26 3.52
CA ASP A 92 -50.02 13.52 2.28
C ASP A 92 -51.21 12.62 1.94
N THR A 93 -51.45 11.59 2.74
CA THR A 93 -52.57 10.65 2.54
C THR A 93 -53.50 10.60 3.74
N GLN A 94 -54.76 10.30 3.45
CA GLN A 94 -55.84 10.13 4.43
C GLN A 94 -56.70 8.97 3.96
N THR A 95 -56.71 7.87 4.70
CA THR A 95 -57.46 6.66 4.34
C THR A 95 -58.20 6.08 5.54
N SER A 96 -59.18 5.22 5.27
CA SER A 96 -59.87 4.41 6.26
C SER A 96 -59.89 2.97 5.78
N THR A 97 -59.80 2.02 6.72
CA THR A 97 -59.90 0.59 6.37
C THR A 97 -61.36 0.15 6.40
N SER A 98 -61.88 -0.27 5.25
CA SER A 98 -63.23 -0.86 5.15
C SER A 98 -63.33 -2.19 5.91
N GLU A 99 -64.55 -2.63 6.21
CA GLU A 99 -64.81 -3.95 6.83
C GLU A 99 -64.26 -5.12 6.00
N ALA A 100 -64.10 -4.92 4.69
CA ALA A 100 -63.50 -5.88 3.76
C ALA A 100 -61.97 -5.78 3.67
N GLY A 101 -61.33 -4.92 4.45
CA GLY A 101 -59.87 -4.73 4.50
C GLY A 101 -59.29 -3.84 3.40
N ASN A 102 -60.12 -3.19 2.57
CA ASN A 102 -59.64 -2.27 1.53
C ASN A 102 -59.49 -0.85 2.08
N GLU A 103 -58.47 -0.14 1.61
CA GLU A 103 -58.27 1.28 1.87
C GLU A 103 -59.27 2.12 1.06
N VAL A 104 -59.86 3.11 1.74
CA VAL A 104 -60.82 4.05 1.16
C VAL A 104 -60.34 5.45 1.49
N ALA A 105 -60.26 6.33 0.49
CA ALA A 105 -59.82 7.71 0.70
C ALA A 105 -60.76 8.46 1.67
N VAL A 106 -60.17 9.25 2.56
CA VAL A 106 -60.85 10.11 3.51
C VAL A 106 -60.45 11.55 3.23
N TYR A 107 -61.37 12.49 3.40
CA TYR A 107 -61.14 13.90 3.15
C TYR A 107 -61.60 14.75 4.32
N GLY A 108 -60.92 15.88 4.52
CA GLY A 108 -61.31 16.93 5.44
C GLY A 108 -60.52 17.00 6.73
N TYR A 109 -59.46 16.20 6.94
CA TYR A 109 -58.53 16.47 8.02
C TYR A 109 -57.81 17.82 7.80
N GLN A 110 -57.51 18.52 8.89
CA GLN A 110 -56.74 19.76 8.89
C GLN A 110 -55.63 19.69 9.94
N MET A 111 -54.52 20.39 9.70
CA MET A 111 -53.47 20.56 10.71
C MET A 111 -53.91 21.62 11.73
N SER A 112 -53.82 21.34 13.03
CA SER A 112 -54.21 22.28 14.10
C SER A 112 -53.32 23.54 14.14
N ALA A 113 -52.10 23.45 13.58
CA ALA A 113 -51.23 24.56 13.16
C ALA A 113 -50.19 24.00 12.17
N THR A 114 -49.62 24.83 11.28
CA THR A 114 -48.42 24.41 10.52
C THR A 114 -47.30 24.23 11.52
N ALA A 115 -46.95 22.98 11.81
CA ALA A 115 -45.86 22.66 12.71
C ALA A 115 -44.55 22.95 11.98
N SER A 116 -43.78 23.89 12.51
CA SER A 116 -42.38 24.11 12.15
C SER A 116 -41.53 23.76 13.36
N GLY A 117 -40.37 23.17 13.15
CA GLY A 117 -39.46 22.84 14.25
C GLY A 117 -38.12 22.34 13.76
N THR A 118 -37.28 21.94 14.71
CA THR A 118 -35.93 21.47 14.42
C THR A 118 -35.77 20.01 14.85
N ILE A 119 -35.16 19.20 13.99
CA ILE A 119 -34.66 17.86 14.35
C ILE A 119 -33.15 17.81 14.20
N THR A 120 -32.55 16.72 14.69
CA THR A 120 -31.11 16.49 14.53
C THR A 120 -30.82 15.76 13.23
N GLY A 121 -29.81 16.21 12.49
CA GLY A 121 -29.35 15.62 11.26
C GLY A 121 -27.87 15.24 11.28
N GLU A 122 -27.51 14.36 10.36
CA GLU A 122 -26.14 14.00 10.01
C GLU A 122 -25.95 14.08 8.49
N ILE A 123 -24.80 14.59 8.06
CA ILE A 123 -24.34 14.48 6.67
C ILE A 123 -23.03 13.71 6.69
N THR A 124 -23.00 12.55 6.03
CA THR A 124 -21.79 11.72 5.90
C THR A 124 -20.99 12.13 4.67
N ALA A 125 -19.68 11.97 4.73
CA ALA A 125 -18.80 12.29 3.61
C ALA A 125 -19.06 11.42 2.38
N LYS A 126 -18.94 12.03 1.21
CA LYS A 126 -19.07 11.35 -0.08
C LYS A 126 -17.75 10.68 -0.45
N ALA A 127 -17.79 9.40 -0.81
CA ALA A 127 -16.58 8.66 -1.18
C ALA A 127 -16.19 8.90 -2.64
N ILE A 128 -14.96 9.37 -2.86
CA ILE A 128 -14.35 9.58 -4.17
C ILE A 128 -13.06 8.77 -4.31
N THR A 129 -12.47 8.79 -5.50
CA THR A 129 -11.31 7.96 -5.83
C THR A 129 -10.29 8.73 -6.65
N ALA A 130 -9.02 8.49 -6.34
CA ALA A 130 -7.87 8.96 -7.10
C ALA A 130 -7.47 7.91 -8.14
N THR A 131 -7.13 8.37 -9.34
CA THR A 131 -6.57 7.52 -10.40
C THR A 131 -5.35 8.18 -11.02
N GLY A 132 -4.57 7.42 -11.79
CA GLY A 132 -3.40 7.97 -12.50
C GLY A 132 -2.24 8.38 -11.59
N ILE A 133 -2.20 7.89 -10.35
CA ILE A 133 -0.99 7.92 -9.52
C ILE A 133 0.03 6.97 -10.15
N VAL A 134 1.27 7.42 -10.26
CA VAL A 134 2.37 6.69 -10.88
C VAL A 134 3.45 6.46 -9.83
N ALA A 135 3.93 5.22 -9.74
CA ALA A 135 5.15 4.88 -9.01
C ALA A 135 6.35 4.93 -9.96
N ALA A 136 7.48 5.43 -9.48
CA ALA A 136 8.72 5.46 -10.24
C ALA A 136 9.49 4.14 -10.13
N ASP A 137 10.11 3.71 -11.24
CA ASP A 137 11.10 2.63 -11.22
C ASP A 137 12.31 3.03 -10.35
N LYS A 138 12.94 2.04 -9.72
CA LYS A 138 14.14 2.24 -8.89
C LYS A 138 15.21 1.17 -9.15
N VAL A 139 16.40 1.40 -8.62
CA VAL A 139 17.45 0.39 -8.52
C VAL A 139 17.34 -0.22 -7.13
N TYR A 140 17.59 -1.52 -7.00
CA TYR A 140 17.60 -2.22 -5.73
C TYR A 140 18.49 -1.51 -4.71
N ASP A 141 17.92 -1.25 -3.54
CA ASP A 141 18.52 -0.53 -2.42
C ASP A 141 18.14 -1.14 -1.05
N SER A 142 17.55 -2.34 -1.04
CA SER A 142 17.10 -3.06 0.17
C SER A 142 15.97 -2.33 0.93
N ASP A 143 15.16 -1.54 0.21
CA ASP A 143 13.91 -1.00 0.75
C ASP A 143 12.75 -1.11 -0.25
N ASP A 144 11.53 -1.17 0.29
CA ASP A 144 10.27 -1.27 -0.44
C ASP A 144 9.59 0.09 -0.66
N GLU A 145 10.29 1.21 -0.46
CA GLU A 145 9.70 2.55 -0.61
C GLU A 145 9.57 2.92 -2.10
N ALA A 146 8.37 3.34 -2.49
CA ALA A 146 8.05 3.79 -3.84
C ALA A 146 7.85 5.32 -3.88
N SER A 147 8.53 5.96 -4.83
CA SER A 147 8.31 7.38 -5.11
C SER A 147 7.05 7.56 -5.97
N LEU A 148 6.09 8.32 -5.45
CA LEU A 148 4.80 8.58 -6.10
C LEU A 148 4.76 9.94 -6.80
N SER A 149 4.01 10.01 -7.90
CA SER A 149 3.75 11.26 -8.63
C SER A 149 2.43 11.20 -9.40
N GLY A 150 1.97 12.37 -9.86
CA GLY A 150 0.76 12.48 -10.67
C GLY A 150 -0.53 12.37 -9.85
N GLY A 151 -1.50 11.60 -10.34
CA GLY A 151 -2.81 11.48 -9.70
C GLY A 151 -3.81 12.56 -10.13
N VAL A 152 -5.07 12.14 -10.27
CA VAL A 152 -6.23 13.01 -10.49
C VAL A 152 -7.44 12.44 -9.78
N ILE A 153 -8.38 13.32 -9.40
CA ILE A 153 -9.72 12.91 -8.97
C ILE A 153 -10.54 12.66 -10.24
N THR A 154 -10.99 11.43 -10.45
CA THR A 154 -11.85 11.09 -11.60
C THR A 154 -13.32 10.94 -11.23
N GLY A 155 -13.66 11.07 -9.95
CA GLY A 155 -15.00 10.89 -9.41
C GLY A 155 -15.33 9.43 -9.13
N GLY A 156 -16.07 9.22 -8.02
CA GLY A 156 -16.77 8.00 -7.68
C GLY A 156 -15.93 6.85 -7.14
N SER A 157 -16.08 6.62 -5.84
CA SER A 157 -15.74 5.34 -5.22
C SER A 157 -16.78 4.29 -5.59
N THR A 158 -16.40 3.02 -5.66
CA THR A 158 -17.34 1.88 -5.78
C THR A 158 -18.33 1.78 -4.62
N THR A 159 -18.09 2.54 -3.55
CA THR A 159 -18.97 2.66 -2.38
C THR A 159 -20.01 3.78 -2.51
N ASP A 160 -19.94 4.60 -3.56
CA ASP A 160 -20.88 5.69 -3.84
C ASP A 160 -21.83 5.32 -5.00
N THR A 161 -23.11 5.66 -4.87
CA THR A 161 -24.16 5.16 -5.76
C THR A 161 -24.28 5.91 -7.09
N ASP A 162 -23.80 7.16 -7.14
CA ASP A 162 -23.79 7.98 -8.35
C ASP A 162 -22.41 8.05 -9.03
N ASN A 163 -21.35 7.64 -8.34
CA ASN A 163 -19.96 7.63 -8.81
C ASN A 163 -19.48 9.01 -9.32
N LEU A 164 -19.95 10.11 -8.70
CA LEU A 164 -19.68 11.48 -9.15
C LEU A 164 -19.19 12.39 -8.02
N PHE A 165 -18.22 13.23 -8.35
CA PHE A 165 -17.87 14.42 -7.56
C PHE A 165 -18.88 15.55 -7.83
N ILE A 166 -19.09 16.46 -6.88
CA ILE A 166 -20.01 17.58 -7.07
C ILE A 166 -19.33 18.67 -7.89
N GLU A 167 -19.86 18.94 -9.08
CA GLU A 167 -19.32 19.97 -9.98
C GLU A 167 -19.34 21.35 -9.30
N GLY A 168 -18.18 22.02 -9.29
CA GLY A 168 -18.03 23.36 -8.72
C GLY A 168 -17.49 23.40 -7.29
N ASP A 169 -17.41 22.26 -6.60
CA ASP A 169 -16.72 22.16 -5.30
C ASP A 169 -15.22 22.41 -5.48
N ASP A 170 -14.62 23.12 -4.51
CA ASP A 170 -13.17 23.35 -4.44
C ASP A 170 -12.52 22.17 -3.72
N VAL A 171 -12.14 21.16 -4.49
CA VAL A 171 -11.40 19.97 -4.02
C VAL A 171 -10.31 19.59 -5.00
N ALA A 172 -9.11 19.34 -4.47
CA ALA A 172 -7.96 18.87 -5.23
C ALA A 172 -7.24 17.74 -4.49
N LEU A 173 -6.68 16.80 -5.26
CA LEU A 173 -5.84 15.73 -4.73
C LEU A 173 -4.49 16.31 -4.30
N ASP A 174 -4.07 15.98 -3.08
CA ASP A 174 -2.72 16.22 -2.58
C ASP A 174 -2.03 14.88 -2.30
N ILE A 175 -0.99 14.60 -3.08
CA ILE A 175 -0.18 13.38 -2.95
C ILE A 175 1.12 13.63 -2.16
N SER A 176 1.34 14.83 -1.64
CA SER A 176 2.61 15.19 -0.97
C SER A 176 2.82 14.44 0.35
N THR A 177 1.74 13.98 0.98
CA THR A 177 1.77 13.14 2.19
C THR A 177 1.54 11.67 1.90
N ALA A 178 1.23 11.32 0.64
CA ALA A 178 0.93 9.94 0.27
C ALA A 178 2.20 9.09 0.33
N THR A 179 2.06 7.87 0.80
CA THR A 179 3.14 6.88 0.87
C THR A 179 2.91 5.79 -0.16
N GLY A 180 4.01 5.33 -0.77
CA GLY A 180 4.01 4.24 -1.73
C GLY A 180 4.88 3.10 -1.23
N THR A 181 4.37 1.88 -1.28
CA THR A 181 5.11 0.68 -0.87
C THR A 181 5.03 -0.38 -1.95
N PHE A 182 6.18 -0.83 -2.45
CA PHE A 182 6.27 -1.98 -3.35
C PHE A 182 5.76 -3.24 -2.65
N GLY A 183 5.09 -4.13 -3.38
CA GLY A 183 4.67 -5.42 -2.83
C GLY A 183 5.82 -6.37 -2.44
N ASP A 184 7.03 -6.07 -2.89
CA ASP A 184 8.27 -6.81 -2.62
C ASP A 184 9.49 -5.89 -2.88
N GLU A 185 10.55 -6.03 -2.09
CA GLU A 185 11.79 -5.22 -2.20
C GLU A 185 12.77 -5.77 -3.25
N HIS A 186 12.60 -7.01 -3.70
CA HIS A 186 13.51 -7.67 -4.65
C HIS A 186 13.31 -7.18 -6.08
N VAL A 187 14.28 -7.47 -6.95
CA VAL A 187 14.22 -7.13 -8.37
C VAL A 187 13.01 -7.75 -9.05
N GLY A 188 12.27 -6.93 -9.81
CA GLY A 188 11.06 -7.35 -10.49
C GLY A 188 10.11 -6.19 -10.76
N THR A 189 8.98 -6.48 -11.37
CA THR A 189 7.87 -5.52 -11.51
C THR A 189 6.82 -5.85 -10.47
N HIS A 190 6.53 -4.90 -9.60
CA HIS A 190 5.61 -5.09 -8.47
C HIS A 190 4.50 -4.06 -8.48
N GLY A 191 3.35 -4.45 -7.92
CA GLY A 191 2.30 -3.50 -7.58
C GLY A 191 2.77 -2.61 -6.43
N VAL A 192 2.26 -1.38 -6.39
CA VAL A 192 2.55 -0.40 -5.35
C VAL A 192 1.27 -0.09 -4.60
N THR A 193 1.28 -0.30 -3.29
CA THR A 193 0.22 0.12 -2.39
C THR A 193 0.38 1.61 -2.12
N VAL A 194 -0.70 2.37 -2.29
CA VAL A 194 -0.73 3.81 -2.04
C VAL A 194 -1.62 4.11 -0.85
N GLU A 195 -1.07 4.74 0.18
CA GLU A 195 -1.77 5.13 1.40
C GLU A 195 -1.65 6.64 1.67
N ASP A 196 -2.38 7.13 2.66
CA ASP A 196 -2.30 8.51 3.16
C ASP A 196 -2.54 9.62 2.11
N LEU A 197 -3.42 9.33 1.14
CA LEU A 197 -3.93 10.33 0.20
C LEU A 197 -4.66 11.45 0.96
N ALA A 198 -4.38 12.69 0.57
CA ALA A 198 -5.02 13.87 1.13
C ALA A 198 -5.84 14.62 0.08
N LEU A 199 -6.83 15.36 0.58
CA LEU A 199 -7.60 16.32 -0.21
C LEU A 199 -7.33 17.72 0.31
N THR A 200 -7.37 18.69 -0.60
CA THR A 200 -7.22 20.13 -0.30
C THR A 200 -8.35 20.91 -0.96
N GLY A 201 -8.57 22.15 -0.51
CA GLY A 201 -9.68 23.00 -0.98
C GLY A 201 -10.76 23.17 0.08
N THR A 202 -11.66 24.14 -0.11
CA THR A 202 -12.67 24.49 0.91
C THR A 202 -13.72 23.42 1.13
N ASP A 203 -13.95 22.54 0.15
CA ASP A 203 -14.96 21.49 0.24
C ASP A 203 -14.33 20.11 0.56
N ALA A 204 -13.02 20.04 0.85
CA ALA A 204 -12.29 18.77 1.01
C ALA A 204 -12.84 17.86 2.12
N ASP A 205 -13.24 18.44 3.25
CA ASP A 205 -13.79 17.72 4.41
C ASP A 205 -15.15 17.05 4.11
N ASN A 206 -15.78 17.40 2.98
CA ASN A 206 -17.02 16.79 2.54
C ASN A 206 -16.82 15.42 1.87
N TYR A 207 -15.57 15.01 1.70
CA TYR A 207 -15.20 13.84 0.91
C TYR A 207 -14.25 12.90 1.66
N THR A 208 -14.31 11.62 1.30
CA THR A 208 -13.25 10.65 1.59
C THR A 208 -12.61 10.21 0.29
N ILE A 209 -11.30 9.90 0.31
CA ILE A 209 -10.52 9.54 -0.88
C ILE A 209 -9.92 8.15 -0.72
N THR A 210 -9.96 7.36 -1.80
CA THR A 210 -9.26 6.07 -1.91
C THR A 210 -8.43 6.02 -3.19
N ASP A 211 -7.38 5.20 -3.22
CA ASP A 211 -6.64 4.94 -4.45
C ASP A 211 -7.35 3.91 -5.34
N ALA A 212 -7.33 4.14 -6.66
CA ALA A 212 -7.62 3.14 -7.69
C ALA A 212 -6.68 3.28 -8.90
N SER A 213 -5.48 3.80 -8.68
CA SER A 213 -4.46 3.97 -9.72
C SER A 213 -3.95 2.63 -10.26
N ASN A 214 -3.93 1.58 -9.43
CA ASN A 214 -3.22 0.33 -9.70
C ASN A 214 -1.74 0.58 -10.05
N ALA A 215 -1.10 1.50 -9.33
CA ALA A 215 0.30 1.84 -9.53
C ALA A 215 1.19 0.59 -9.51
N SER A 216 2.17 0.55 -10.41
CA SER A 216 3.20 -0.48 -10.46
C SER A 216 4.48 0.14 -10.98
N ALA A 217 5.61 -0.42 -10.57
CA ALA A 217 6.94 0.00 -10.98
C ALA A 217 7.92 -1.17 -10.91
N THR A 218 9.09 -0.99 -11.51
CA THR A 218 10.14 -1.98 -11.60
C THR A 218 11.31 -1.64 -10.69
N ILE A 219 11.76 -2.62 -9.90
CA ILE A 219 13.03 -2.61 -9.19
C ILE A 219 14.05 -3.31 -10.09
N SER A 220 15.06 -2.56 -10.54
CA SER A 220 16.16 -3.05 -11.37
C SER A 220 17.36 -3.46 -10.52
N LYS A 221 18.21 -4.34 -11.05
CA LYS A 221 19.36 -4.86 -10.30
C LYS A 221 20.36 -3.78 -9.92
N ALA A 222 20.90 -3.90 -8.71
CA ALA A 222 22.06 -3.13 -8.28
C ALA A 222 23.34 -3.67 -8.94
N SER A 223 24.27 -2.77 -9.29
CA SER A 223 25.58 -3.18 -9.79
C SER A 223 26.51 -3.54 -8.64
N LEU A 224 27.12 -4.73 -8.69
CA LEU A 224 28.08 -5.23 -7.71
C LEU A 224 29.40 -5.60 -8.38
N THR A 225 30.52 -5.23 -7.76
CA THR A 225 31.86 -5.71 -8.16
C THR A 225 32.48 -6.48 -7.01
N VAL A 226 32.52 -7.82 -7.16
CA VAL A 226 33.18 -8.72 -6.21
C VAL A 226 34.69 -8.63 -6.43
N SER A 227 35.38 -8.14 -5.40
CA SER A 227 36.84 -7.97 -5.38
C SER A 227 37.50 -8.98 -4.44
N TYR A 228 38.75 -9.35 -4.73
CA TYR A 228 39.46 -10.39 -4.00
C TYR A 228 40.86 -9.96 -3.56
N THR A 229 41.25 -10.47 -2.40
CA THR A 229 42.65 -10.54 -1.96
C THR A 229 43.11 -12.00 -1.97
N ALA A 230 44.39 -12.24 -2.26
CA ALA A 230 44.97 -13.58 -2.27
C ALA A 230 46.02 -13.73 -1.16
N ALA A 231 46.03 -14.88 -0.50
CA ALA A 231 47.05 -15.23 0.47
C ALA A 231 48.32 -15.73 -0.23
N GLY A 232 49.47 -15.21 0.16
CA GLY A 232 50.76 -15.75 -0.29
C GLY A 232 51.01 -17.15 0.28
N LYS A 233 51.93 -17.88 -0.35
CA LYS A 233 52.34 -19.25 0.06
C LYS A 233 53.84 -19.43 -0.08
N THR A 234 54.38 -20.50 0.50
CA THR A 234 55.72 -20.98 0.16
C THR A 234 55.63 -21.88 -1.06
N TYR A 235 56.65 -21.87 -1.91
CA TYR A 235 56.77 -22.74 -3.09
C TYR A 235 56.57 -24.21 -2.71
N ASP A 236 55.68 -24.88 -3.43
CA ASP A 236 55.30 -26.29 -3.22
C ASP A 236 54.99 -27.03 -4.55
N SER A 237 55.40 -26.44 -5.68
CA SER A 237 55.12 -26.94 -7.05
C SER A 237 53.62 -27.02 -7.42
N THR A 238 52.76 -26.21 -6.78
CA THR A 238 51.33 -26.13 -7.12
C THR A 238 50.84 -24.68 -7.25
N THR A 239 49.81 -24.47 -8.08
CA THR A 239 49.17 -23.16 -8.30
C THR A 239 48.00 -22.85 -7.38
N GLY A 240 47.68 -23.74 -6.43
CA GLY A 240 46.57 -23.54 -5.49
C GLY A 240 46.78 -22.30 -4.62
N VAL A 241 45.72 -21.49 -4.46
CA VAL A 241 45.72 -20.25 -3.68
C VAL A 241 44.40 -20.11 -2.91
N THR A 242 44.50 -19.58 -1.69
CA THR A 242 43.32 -19.15 -0.92
C THR A 242 43.06 -17.68 -1.23
N VAL A 243 41.82 -17.36 -1.64
CA VAL A 243 41.37 -15.99 -1.82
C VAL A 243 40.34 -15.62 -0.75
N THR A 244 40.16 -14.33 -0.53
CA THR A 244 39.13 -13.77 0.34
C THR A 244 38.48 -12.62 -0.40
N ASN A 245 37.16 -12.70 -0.59
CA ASN A 245 36.38 -11.64 -1.19
C ASN A 245 36.19 -10.49 -0.18
N SER A 246 36.04 -9.27 -0.68
CA SER A 246 35.50 -8.16 0.09
C SER A 246 33.98 -8.08 -0.09
N GLU A 247 33.27 -7.67 0.95
CA GLU A 247 31.86 -7.32 0.87
C GLU A 247 31.71 -6.02 0.06
N GLY A 248 30.80 -6.03 -0.92
CA GLY A 248 30.49 -4.87 -1.76
C GLY A 248 28.98 -4.70 -2.01
N TRP A 249 28.17 -5.57 -1.42
CA TRP A 249 26.72 -5.53 -1.43
C TRP A 249 26.18 -4.69 -0.27
N ILE A 250 24.87 -4.46 -0.26
CA ILE A 250 24.17 -3.71 0.79
C ILE A 250 24.26 -4.46 2.11
N SER A 251 24.51 -3.72 3.19
CA SER A 251 24.71 -4.30 4.52
C SER A 251 23.40 -4.88 5.05
N GLY A 252 23.35 -6.20 5.23
CA GLY A 252 22.16 -6.91 5.69
C GLY A 252 21.75 -8.02 4.73
N ASP A 253 22.11 -7.87 3.46
CA ASP A 253 21.80 -8.84 2.42
C ASP A 253 22.42 -10.21 2.71
N ASP A 254 21.61 -11.26 2.52
CA ASP A 254 22.02 -12.66 2.54
C ASP A 254 22.70 -13.02 1.22
N ILE A 255 24.02 -12.84 1.21
CA ILE A 255 24.87 -13.17 0.07
C ILE A 255 26.04 -14.06 0.51
N SER A 256 26.19 -15.16 -0.21
CA SER A 256 27.37 -16.02 -0.20
C SER A 256 28.02 -16.03 -1.58
N VAL A 257 29.34 -16.08 -1.60
CA VAL A 257 30.13 -16.07 -2.83
C VAL A 257 30.86 -17.40 -2.95
N SER A 258 30.89 -17.97 -4.16
CA SER A 258 31.78 -19.07 -4.49
C SER A 258 32.53 -18.80 -5.78
N GLU A 259 33.76 -19.32 -5.84
CA GLU A 259 34.66 -19.09 -6.96
C GLU A 259 35.70 -20.22 -7.10
N SER A 260 36.48 -20.16 -8.18
CA SER A 260 37.73 -20.91 -8.35
C SER A 260 38.89 -19.95 -8.58
N ALA A 261 39.99 -20.14 -7.85
CA ALA A 261 41.18 -19.30 -7.92
C ALA A 261 42.47 -20.12 -8.06
N SER A 262 43.41 -19.61 -8.85
CA SER A 262 44.76 -20.17 -8.97
C SER A 262 45.79 -19.08 -9.26
N PHE A 263 47.02 -19.27 -8.79
CA PHE A 263 48.16 -18.54 -9.33
C PHE A 263 48.34 -18.85 -10.82
N ASP A 264 48.75 -17.87 -11.61
CA ASP A 264 48.97 -18.04 -13.05
C ASP A 264 50.12 -19.02 -13.35
N ASN A 265 51.05 -19.19 -12.41
CA ASN A 265 52.12 -20.19 -12.42
C ASN A 265 52.61 -20.46 -10.98
N ASP A 266 53.43 -21.49 -10.81
CA ASP A 266 53.93 -21.97 -9.50
C ASP A 266 55.28 -21.38 -9.08
N HIS A 267 55.95 -20.56 -9.91
CA HIS A 267 57.29 -20.05 -9.59
C HIS A 267 57.30 -19.10 -8.38
N ALA A 268 58.40 -19.10 -7.63
CA ALA A 268 58.61 -18.12 -6.57
C ALA A 268 58.70 -16.68 -7.13
N GLY A 269 58.08 -15.73 -6.44
CA GLY A 269 57.97 -14.33 -6.84
C GLY A 269 56.57 -13.77 -6.64
N LEU A 270 56.35 -12.53 -7.09
CA LEU A 270 55.01 -11.96 -7.20
C LEU A 270 54.30 -12.59 -8.40
N GLN A 271 53.16 -13.23 -8.16
CA GLN A 271 52.39 -13.91 -9.20
C GLN A 271 50.98 -13.35 -9.31
N GLY A 272 50.48 -13.28 -10.53
CA GLY A 272 49.07 -13.02 -10.80
C GLY A 272 48.21 -14.18 -10.30
N VAL A 273 46.99 -13.84 -9.89
CA VAL A 273 45.96 -14.78 -9.47
C VAL A 273 44.72 -14.51 -10.30
N THR A 274 44.26 -15.54 -10.99
CA THR A 274 43.05 -15.50 -11.81
C THR A 274 41.91 -16.16 -11.04
N ILE A 275 40.78 -15.43 -10.92
CA ILE A 275 39.54 -15.91 -10.30
C ILE A 275 38.47 -16.04 -11.37
N THR A 276 37.82 -17.20 -11.42
CA THR A 276 36.76 -17.52 -12.39
C THR A 276 35.59 -18.22 -11.72
N GLY A 277 34.45 -18.23 -12.41
CA GLY A 277 33.25 -18.93 -11.92
C GLY A 277 32.70 -18.30 -10.65
N ILE A 278 32.81 -16.97 -10.51
CA ILE A 278 32.20 -16.24 -9.40
C ILE A 278 30.68 -16.41 -9.53
N THR A 279 30.05 -16.89 -8.48
CA THR A 279 28.59 -17.00 -8.35
C THR A 279 28.15 -16.49 -7.00
N LEU A 280 26.97 -15.84 -6.97
CA LEU A 280 26.29 -15.45 -5.75
C LEU A 280 25.17 -16.46 -5.43
N ALA A 281 24.93 -16.69 -4.15
CA ALA A 281 23.79 -17.46 -3.64
C ALA A 281 23.30 -16.84 -2.32
N GLY A 282 22.06 -17.13 -1.96
CA GLY A 282 21.33 -16.48 -0.86
C GLY A 282 20.10 -15.76 -1.41
N ASP A 283 19.21 -15.33 -0.53
CA ASP A 283 17.91 -14.78 -0.93
C ASP A 283 18.07 -13.47 -1.73
N ASP A 284 19.11 -12.69 -1.46
CA ASP A 284 19.37 -11.40 -2.10
C ASP A 284 20.26 -11.47 -3.35
N ALA A 285 20.72 -12.67 -3.74
CA ALA A 285 21.68 -12.83 -4.83
C ALA A 285 21.15 -12.36 -6.19
N GLU A 286 19.84 -12.55 -6.45
CA GLU A 286 19.21 -12.18 -7.71
C GLU A 286 19.05 -10.66 -7.87
N ASN A 287 19.20 -9.90 -6.78
CA ASN A 287 19.09 -8.45 -6.77
C ASN A 287 20.29 -7.72 -7.41
N TYR A 288 21.35 -8.47 -7.75
CA TYR A 288 22.60 -7.90 -8.25
C TYR A 288 22.95 -8.35 -9.67
N ASP A 289 23.56 -7.43 -10.42
CA ASP A 289 24.39 -7.72 -11.58
C ASP A 289 25.86 -7.63 -11.17
N TYR A 290 26.60 -8.73 -11.36
CA TYR A 290 27.95 -8.89 -10.82
C TYR A 290 28.95 -9.47 -11.83
N ASN A 291 30.24 -9.28 -11.56
CA ASN A 291 31.32 -9.83 -12.37
C ASN A 291 31.51 -11.34 -12.12
N THR A 292 31.68 -12.12 -13.19
CA THR A 292 31.90 -13.58 -13.12
C THR A 292 33.38 -13.98 -13.07
N THR A 293 34.28 -13.00 -13.23
CA THR A 293 35.75 -13.16 -13.17
C THR A 293 36.38 -11.98 -12.44
N ALA A 294 37.55 -12.20 -11.84
CA ALA A 294 38.38 -11.17 -11.21
C ALA A 294 39.86 -11.55 -11.27
N THR A 295 40.74 -10.59 -10.99
CA THR A 295 42.19 -10.81 -10.93
C THR A 295 42.79 -10.12 -9.71
N THR A 296 43.80 -10.72 -9.11
CA THR A 296 44.60 -10.12 -8.03
C THR A 296 46.04 -10.61 -8.14
N SER A 297 46.88 -10.40 -7.12
CA SER A 297 48.24 -10.93 -7.08
C SER A 297 48.65 -11.27 -5.65
N ALA A 298 49.49 -12.28 -5.49
CA ALA A 298 50.12 -12.62 -4.22
C ALA A 298 51.52 -13.20 -4.43
N THR A 299 52.32 -13.25 -3.38
CA THR A 299 53.70 -13.73 -3.44
C THR A 299 53.78 -15.22 -3.15
N ILE A 300 54.45 -15.97 -4.02
CA ILE A 300 54.97 -17.31 -3.73
C ILE A 300 56.40 -17.13 -3.20
N ALA A 301 56.60 -17.32 -1.90
CA ALA A 301 57.90 -17.25 -1.27
C ALA A 301 58.76 -18.46 -1.67
N GLN A 302 60.07 -18.26 -1.78
CA GLN A 302 61.01 -19.35 -2.06
C GLN A 302 60.95 -20.40 -0.94
N ALA A 303 60.94 -21.68 -1.30
CA ALA A 303 61.10 -22.76 -0.34
C ALA A 303 62.56 -22.77 0.18
N PRO A 304 62.78 -22.88 1.51
CA PRO A 304 64.12 -22.98 2.04
C PRO A 304 64.74 -24.31 1.61
N LEU A 305 65.92 -24.22 1.01
CA LEU A 305 66.69 -25.38 0.60
C LEU A 305 67.83 -25.64 1.59
N THR A 306 67.90 -26.86 2.13
CA THR A 306 69.02 -27.32 2.95
C THR A 306 69.72 -28.47 2.25
N ILE A 307 71.00 -28.29 1.93
CA ILE A 307 71.88 -29.35 1.42
C ILE A 307 72.83 -29.72 2.55
N THR A 308 72.82 -30.99 2.95
CA THR A 308 73.77 -31.53 3.93
C THR A 308 74.81 -32.39 3.26
N TYR A 309 76.06 -32.01 3.46
CA TYR A 309 77.24 -32.74 2.99
C TYR A 309 77.75 -33.64 4.12
N SER A 310 78.02 -34.90 3.81
CA SER A 310 78.68 -35.84 4.71
C SER A 310 79.90 -36.44 4.01
N ALA A 311 81.03 -36.47 4.70
CA ALA A 311 82.25 -37.11 4.23
C ALA A 311 82.63 -38.22 5.22
N ASP A 312 82.87 -39.42 4.70
CA ASP A 312 83.37 -40.52 5.52
C ASP A 312 84.82 -40.25 5.96
N GLY A 313 85.20 -40.82 7.10
CA GLY A 313 86.58 -40.79 7.57
C GLY A 313 87.51 -41.54 6.59
N LYS A 314 88.65 -40.92 6.22
CA LYS A 314 89.68 -41.57 5.39
C LYS A 314 90.81 -42.16 6.22
N THR A 315 91.39 -43.25 5.74
CA THR A 315 92.69 -43.74 6.24
C THR A 315 93.80 -42.88 5.63
N TYR A 316 94.85 -42.57 6.39
CA TYR A 316 95.95 -41.72 5.91
C TYR A 316 96.65 -42.33 4.69
N ASP A 317 96.66 -41.59 3.57
CA ASP A 317 97.18 -42.03 2.27
C ASP A 317 98.03 -40.93 1.57
N SER A 318 98.41 -39.87 2.29
CA SER A 318 99.10 -38.67 1.76
C SER A 318 98.36 -37.88 0.66
N THR A 319 97.08 -38.13 0.43
CA THR A 319 96.21 -37.31 -0.44
C THR A 319 95.23 -36.48 0.40
N THR A 320 94.65 -35.41 -0.16
CA THR A 320 93.62 -34.58 0.51
C THR A 320 92.19 -34.92 0.08
N GLY A 321 92.00 -35.81 -0.90
CA GLY A 321 90.68 -36.17 -1.40
C GLY A 321 89.86 -36.98 -0.39
N VAL A 322 88.56 -36.67 -0.30
CA VAL A 322 87.54 -37.44 0.41
C VAL A 322 86.28 -37.50 -0.47
N THR A 323 85.58 -38.61 -0.46
CA THR A 323 84.27 -38.69 -1.12
C THR A 323 83.25 -37.98 -0.25
N VAL A 324 82.55 -37.01 -0.83
CA VAL A 324 81.43 -36.33 -0.19
C VAL A 324 80.14 -36.95 -0.72
N THR A 325 79.17 -37.12 0.16
CA THR A 325 77.81 -37.54 -0.17
C THR A 325 76.86 -36.44 0.26
N ASN A 326 75.86 -36.19 -0.58
CA ASN A 326 74.87 -35.14 -0.36
C ASN A 326 73.54 -35.82 -0.10
N SER A 327 72.78 -35.33 0.88
CA SER A 327 71.35 -35.63 0.97
C SER A 327 70.55 -34.39 0.63
N GLU A 328 69.48 -34.62 -0.10
CA GLU A 328 68.73 -33.61 -0.83
C GLU A 328 67.39 -33.34 -0.15
N GLY A 329 67.05 -32.06 0.00
CA GLY A 329 65.81 -31.58 0.64
C GLY A 329 64.86 -30.84 -0.30
N TRP A 330 65.03 -30.95 -1.61
CA TRP A 330 64.19 -30.28 -2.61
C TRP A 330 62.89 -31.02 -2.91
N ILE A 331 61.95 -30.32 -3.55
CA ILE A 331 60.65 -30.88 -3.92
C ILE A 331 60.84 -31.80 -5.14
N SER A 332 60.23 -32.98 -5.07
CA SER A 332 60.35 -34.01 -6.11
C SER A 332 59.82 -33.50 -7.46
N GLY A 333 60.68 -33.48 -8.47
CA GLY A 333 60.35 -33.02 -9.82
C GLY A 333 61.01 -31.71 -10.22
N ASP A 334 61.57 -30.96 -9.26
CA ASP A 334 62.38 -29.79 -9.56
C ASP A 334 63.72 -30.19 -10.23
N ASP A 335 64.12 -29.46 -11.28
CA ASP A 335 65.42 -29.63 -11.94
C ASP A 335 66.48 -28.82 -11.21
N ILE A 336 67.22 -29.48 -10.32
CA ILE A 336 68.24 -28.81 -9.52
C ILE A 336 69.57 -29.53 -9.59
N SER A 337 70.62 -28.77 -9.93
CA SER A 337 71.99 -29.27 -10.01
C SER A 337 72.84 -28.72 -8.87
N VAL A 338 73.46 -29.60 -8.09
CA VAL A 338 74.57 -29.25 -7.19
C VAL A 338 75.88 -29.41 -7.94
N SER A 339 76.70 -28.35 -7.98
CA SER A 339 78.10 -28.47 -8.41
C SER A 339 79.01 -28.46 -7.19
N GLU A 340 79.82 -29.49 -7.05
CA GLU A 340 80.91 -29.55 -6.07
C GLU A 340 82.15 -28.88 -6.68
N SER A 341 82.84 -28.04 -5.89
CA SER A 341 84.12 -27.41 -6.25
C SER A 341 85.20 -27.73 -5.24
#